data_AF-A0A1S3X454-F1
#
_entry.id   AF-A0A1S3X454-F1
#
_cell.length_a   1.000
_cell.length_b   1.000
_cell.length_c   1.000
_cell.angle_alpha   90.00
_cell.angle_beta   90.00
_cell.angle_gamma   90.00
#
_symmetry.space_group_name_H-M   'P 1'
#
loop_
_entity.id
_entity.type
_entity.pdbx_description
1 polymer ?
#
loop_
_entity_poly.entity_id
_entity_poly.type
_entity_poly.pdbx_seq_one_letter_code
_entity_poly.pdbx_strand_id
1 'polypeptide(L)'
;ICELYLLFALQKLKEKAAFRNPDEFYFKMVKTKTVDGVHRLESQVNKYTPEELMLMKTQDIGYILQKVQTEKKKIEKLTATLHSLDNQPSNRRVYYAEDREEAEELASKASERSNFAASENLPSSIRRKTAASYRELEARKGRVRDLEKLYMDMAIQKELQKSGRKRKLREEELVNPTTKPVYKWRQERKR
;
A
#
# COMPACT_ATOMS: atom_id res chain seq x y z
N ILE A 1 37.11 37.28 -22.56
CA ILE A 1 36.72 38.02 -21.32
C ILE A 1 36.30 37.05 -20.21
N CYS A 2 35.38 36.11 -20.46
CA CYS A 2 34.96 35.13 -19.44
C CYS A 2 36.07 34.18 -18.94
N GLU A 3 36.96 33.68 -19.81
CA GLU A 3 38.05 32.78 -19.38
C GLU A 3 39.11 33.48 -18.52
N LEU A 4 39.51 34.69 -18.90
CA LEU A 4 40.43 35.52 -18.12
C LEU A 4 39.86 35.85 -16.73
N TYR A 5 38.55 36.09 -16.63
CA TYR A 5 37.88 36.35 -15.35
C TYR A 5 37.83 35.10 -14.46
N LEU A 6 37.58 33.92 -15.05
CA LEU A 6 37.57 32.65 -14.34
C LEU A 6 38.96 32.29 -13.79
N LEU A 7 40.01 32.47 -14.60
CA LEU A 7 41.39 32.25 -14.17
C LEU A 7 41.77 33.15 -12.99
N PHE A 8 41.40 34.43 -13.06
CA PHE A 8 41.65 35.37 -11.97
C PHE A 8 40.88 35.01 -10.68
N ALA A 9 39.64 34.55 -10.80
CA ALA A 9 38.84 34.12 -9.66
C ALA A 9 39.45 32.88 -8.97
N LEU A 10 39.90 31.89 -9.73
CA LEU A 10 40.56 30.70 -9.19
C LEU A 10 41.90 31.04 -8.52
N GLN A 11 42.68 31.95 -9.11
CA GLN A 11 43.93 32.42 -8.51
C GLN A 11 43.69 33.07 -7.15
N LYS A 12 42.70 33.96 -7.04
CA LYS A 12 42.31 34.56 -5.75
C LYS A 12 41.84 33.55 -4.71
N LEU A 13 41.11 32.52 -5.12
CA LEU A 13 40.68 31.45 -4.20
C LEU A 13 41.87 30.62 -3.71
N LYS A 14 42.85 30.32 -4.58
CA LYS A 14 44.10 29.63 -4.21
C LYS A 14 44.94 30.45 -3.23
N GLU A 15 45.09 31.75 -3.48
CA GLU A 15 45.80 32.67 -2.57
C GLU A 15 45.13 32.70 -1.19
N LYS A 16 43.80 32.86 -1.15
CA LYS A 16 43.04 32.83 0.11
C LYS A 16 43.16 31.49 0.84
N ALA A 17 43.21 30.38 0.12
CA ALA A 17 43.41 29.06 0.72
C ALA A 17 44.83 28.90 1.29
N ALA A 18 45.86 29.46 0.62
CA ALA A 18 47.25 29.43 1.07
C ALA A 18 47.50 30.30 2.32
N PHE A 19 46.85 31.46 2.40
CA PHE A 19 46.95 32.39 3.54
C PHE A 19 45.91 32.14 4.64
N ARG A 20 45.24 30.98 4.63
CA ARG A 20 44.24 30.64 5.66
C ARG A 20 44.91 30.46 7.02
N ASN A 21 44.41 31.18 8.03
CA ASN A 21 44.88 31.04 9.41
C ASN A 21 44.31 29.73 10.01
N PRO A 22 45.14 28.78 10.47
CA PRO A 22 44.66 27.52 11.05
C PRO A 22 43.84 27.71 12.33
N ASP A 23 44.07 28.79 13.08
CA ASP A 23 43.39 29.09 14.35
C ASP A 23 42.13 29.96 14.17
N GLU A 24 41.69 30.21 12.93
CA GLU A 24 40.53 31.07 12.70
C GLU A 24 39.21 30.40 13.14
N PHE A 25 38.46 31.11 13.99
CA PHE A 25 37.19 30.64 14.50
C PHE A 25 36.06 31.62 14.15
N TYR A 26 35.05 31.11 13.45
CA TYR A 26 33.80 31.83 13.19
C TYR A 26 32.65 31.13 13.92
N PHE A 27 31.77 31.88 14.59
CA PHE A 27 30.61 31.31 15.31
C PHE A 27 29.69 30.43 14.43
N LYS A 28 29.67 30.66 13.11
CA LYS A 28 28.93 29.81 12.17
C LYS A 28 29.47 28.38 12.09
N MET A 29 30.76 28.16 12.35
CA MET A 29 31.39 26.84 12.38
C MET A 29 30.85 25.94 13.48
N VAL A 30 30.21 26.49 14.51
CA VAL A 30 29.53 25.70 15.55
C VAL A 30 28.29 24.99 15.01
N LYS A 31 27.58 25.61 14.04
CA LYS A 31 26.32 25.10 13.46
C LYS A 31 26.49 24.45 12.09
N THR A 32 27.71 24.42 11.56
CA THR A 32 27.98 23.95 10.21
C THR A 32 29.17 23.00 10.22
N LYS A 33 29.12 21.98 9.37
CA LYS A 33 30.15 20.94 9.35
C LYS A 33 30.74 20.81 7.95
N THR A 34 32.04 20.62 7.89
CA THR A 34 32.72 20.23 6.65
C THR A 34 32.75 18.71 6.61
N VAL A 35 32.18 18.13 5.56
CA VAL A 35 32.17 16.67 5.34
C VAL A 35 32.87 16.44 4.00
N ASP A 36 33.93 15.63 4.01
CA ASP A 36 34.77 15.33 2.84
C ASP A 36 35.33 16.59 2.15
N GLY A 37 35.72 17.60 2.95
CA GLY A 37 36.28 18.85 2.45
C GLY A 37 35.26 19.86 1.91
N VAL A 38 33.96 19.51 1.85
CA VAL A 38 32.90 20.39 1.39
C VAL A 38 32.06 20.88 2.57
N HIS A 39 31.87 22.19 2.66
CA HIS A 39 31.01 22.81 3.67
C HIS A 39 29.55 22.39 3.45
N ARG A 40 28.94 21.70 4.41
CA ARG A 40 27.52 21.37 4.40
C ARG A 40 26.79 22.15 5.47
N LEU A 41 25.73 22.82 5.06
CA LEU A 41 24.75 23.40 5.99
C LEU A 41 24.10 22.27 6.80
N GLU A 42 23.71 22.59 8.03
CA GLU A 42 22.93 21.66 8.85
C GLU A 42 21.67 21.22 8.10
N SER A 43 21.59 19.92 7.84
CA SER A 43 20.42 19.34 7.18
C SER A 43 19.24 19.42 8.14
N GLN A 44 18.11 19.97 7.70
CA GLN A 44 16.86 20.08 8.46
C GLN A 44 16.17 18.73 8.76
N VAL A 45 16.91 17.63 8.74
CA VAL A 45 16.43 16.25 8.81
C VAL A 45 15.86 15.91 10.19
N ASN A 46 16.32 16.59 11.26
CA ASN A 46 15.85 16.39 12.63
C ASN A 46 14.99 17.56 13.14
N LYS A 47 14.14 18.13 12.27
CA LYS A 47 13.23 19.22 12.65
C LYS A 47 12.21 18.83 13.71
N TYR A 48 11.75 17.59 13.69
CA TYR A 48 10.59 17.16 14.46
C TYR A 48 11.00 16.34 15.67
N THR A 49 10.30 16.60 16.77
CA THR A 49 10.39 15.77 17.96
C THR A 49 9.77 14.39 17.71
N PRO A 50 10.14 13.36 18.48
CA PRO A 50 9.51 12.04 18.39
C PRO A 50 7.98 12.08 18.57
N GLU A 51 7.48 12.99 19.39
CA GLU A 51 6.05 13.16 19.67
C GLU A 51 5.30 13.71 18.45
N GLU A 52 5.84 14.74 17.80
CA GLU A 52 5.29 15.30 16.56
C GLU A 52 5.26 14.25 15.44
N LEU A 53 6.33 13.45 15.31
CA LEU A 53 6.37 12.32 14.37
C LEU A 53 5.28 11.27 14.67
N MET A 54 5.04 10.97 15.95
CA MET A 54 4.00 10.01 16.34
C MET A 54 2.59 10.54 16.07
N LEU A 55 2.38 11.85 16.26
CA LEU A 55 1.13 12.52 15.95
C LEU A 55 0.83 12.46 14.44
N MET A 56 1.80 12.86 13.59
CA MET A 56 1.66 12.78 12.13
C MET A 56 1.34 11.36 11.67
N LYS A 57 2.07 10.35 12.16
CA LYS A 57 1.78 8.93 11.84
C LYS A 57 0.39 8.50 12.28
N THR A 58 -0.11 8.99 13.41
CA THR A 58 -1.46 8.65 13.89
C THR A 58 -2.53 9.22 12.98
N GLN A 59 -2.34 10.44 12.47
CA GLN A 59 -3.24 11.06 11.49
C GLN A 59 -3.24 10.27 10.18
N ASP A 60 -2.06 9.88 9.68
CA ASP A 60 -1.92 9.08 8.46
C ASP A 60 -2.64 7.72 8.58
N ILE A 61 -2.50 7.04 9.73
CA ILE A 61 -3.21 5.77 9.99
C ILE A 61 -4.73 5.98 9.91
N GLY A 62 -5.24 7.06 10.53
CA GLY A 62 -6.66 7.40 10.48
C GLY A 62 -7.15 7.68 9.06
N TYR A 63 -6.37 8.41 8.27
CA TYR A 63 -6.66 8.68 6.87
C TYR A 63 -6.75 7.39 6.03
N ILE A 64 -5.75 6.51 6.17
CA ILE A 64 -5.75 5.24 5.43
C ILE A 64 -6.94 4.38 5.84
N LEU A 65 -7.25 4.29 7.14
CA LEU A 65 -8.41 3.54 7.63
C LEU A 65 -9.71 4.09 7.02
N GLN A 66 -9.88 5.40 6.98
CA GLN A 66 -11.03 6.05 6.33
C GLN A 66 -11.11 5.70 4.84
N LYS A 67 -9.97 5.67 4.12
CA LYS A 67 -9.91 5.27 2.71
C LYS A 67 -10.28 3.81 2.50
N VAL A 68 -9.79 2.90 3.35
CA VAL A 68 -10.18 1.47 3.34
C VAL A 68 -11.69 1.34 3.47
N GLN A 69 -12.29 1.98 4.49
CA GLN A 69 -13.73 1.92 4.72
C GLN A 69 -14.53 2.50 3.54
N THR A 70 -14.06 3.62 2.99
CA THR A 70 -14.70 4.26 1.83
C THR A 70 -14.69 3.35 0.61
N GLU A 71 -13.57 2.70 0.30
CA GLU A 71 -13.48 1.77 -0.83
C GLU A 71 -14.30 0.50 -0.58
N LYS A 72 -14.32 -0.05 0.64
CA LYS A 72 -15.19 -1.18 1.01
C LYS A 72 -16.67 -0.87 0.77
N LYS A 73 -17.15 0.30 1.19
CA LYS A 73 -18.54 0.74 0.93
C LYS A 73 -18.84 0.88 -0.56
N LYS A 74 -17.87 1.31 -1.37
CA LYS A 74 -18.04 1.39 -2.83
C LYS A 74 -18.08 0.00 -3.47
N ILE A 75 -17.27 -0.94 -2.99
CA ILE A 75 -17.32 -2.35 -3.39
C ILE A 75 -18.68 -2.95 -3.05
N GLU A 76 -19.18 -2.73 -1.84
CA GLU A 76 -20.48 -3.23 -1.39
C GLU A 76 -21.61 -2.72 -2.30
N LYS A 77 -21.64 -1.40 -2.58
CA LYS A 77 -22.62 -0.81 -3.51
C LYS A 77 -22.53 -1.38 -4.92
N LEU A 78 -21.31 -1.50 -5.47
CA LEU A 78 -21.09 -2.08 -6.79
C LEU A 78 -21.46 -3.56 -6.85
N THR A 79 -21.13 -4.33 -5.80
CA THR A 79 -21.48 -5.76 -5.71
C THR A 79 -22.98 -5.94 -5.58
N ALA A 80 -23.67 -5.09 -4.81
CA ALA A 80 -25.13 -5.12 -4.71
C ALA A 80 -25.81 -4.79 -6.04
N THR A 81 -25.20 -3.95 -6.89
CA THR A 81 -25.71 -3.61 -8.23
C THR A 81 -25.38 -4.71 -9.25
N LEU A 82 -24.19 -5.31 -9.16
CA LEU A 82 -23.70 -6.39 -10.01
C LEU A 82 -24.13 -7.73 -9.41
N HIS A 83 -25.39 -8.11 -9.63
CA HIS A 83 -26.01 -9.35 -9.13
C HIS A 83 -25.37 -10.68 -9.65
N SER A 84 -24.08 -10.70 -9.99
CA SER A 84 -23.33 -11.86 -10.49
C SER A 84 -23.99 -12.56 -11.68
N LEU A 85 -24.60 -11.79 -12.58
CA LEU A 85 -25.39 -12.30 -13.71
C LEU A 85 -24.60 -13.21 -14.67
N ASP A 86 -23.28 -13.09 -14.70
CA ASP A 86 -22.39 -13.87 -15.58
C ASP A 86 -21.82 -15.14 -14.91
N ASN A 87 -21.95 -15.30 -13.59
CA ASN A 87 -21.57 -16.54 -12.93
C ASN A 87 -22.72 -17.52 -13.04
N GLN A 88 -22.53 -18.61 -13.77
CA GLN A 88 -23.45 -19.74 -13.71
C GLN A 88 -23.59 -20.17 -12.25
N PRO A 89 -24.81 -20.12 -11.70
CA PRO A 89 -25.01 -20.47 -10.31
C PRO A 89 -24.62 -21.95 -10.16
N SER A 90 -23.72 -22.28 -9.22
CA SER A 90 -23.23 -23.65 -9.01
C SER A 90 -24.28 -24.57 -8.35
N ASN A 91 -25.55 -24.23 -8.52
CA ASN A 91 -26.69 -24.84 -7.89
C ASN A 91 -26.98 -26.14 -8.60
N ARG A 92 -27.04 -27.25 -7.87
CA ARG A 92 -27.54 -28.51 -8.41
C ARG A 92 -29.05 -28.41 -8.60
N ARG A 93 -29.52 -28.31 -9.84
CA ARG A 93 -30.95 -28.35 -10.17
C ARG A 93 -31.35 -29.81 -10.41
N VAL A 94 -32.28 -30.32 -9.60
CA VAL A 94 -32.80 -31.69 -9.69
C VAL A 94 -34.18 -31.64 -10.34
N TYR A 95 -34.37 -32.46 -11.38
CA TYR A 95 -35.65 -32.64 -12.06
C TYR A 95 -36.20 -34.02 -11.67
N TYR A 96 -37.50 -34.08 -11.41
CA TYR A 96 -38.23 -35.34 -11.17
C TYR A 96 -39.11 -35.60 -12.40
N ALA A 97 -39.19 -36.86 -12.81
CA ALA A 97 -39.98 -37.34 -13.93
C ALA A 97 -40.81 -38.54 -13.47
N GLU A 98 -42.04 -38.65 -13.96
CA GLU A 98 -42.96 -39.75 -13.66
C GLU A 98 -42.60 -40.99 -14.48
N ASP A 99 -42.16 -40.80 -15.73
CA ASP A 99 -41.82 -41.87 -16.67
C ASP A 99 -40.45 -41.71 -17.34
N ARG A 100 -39.94 -42.80 -17.94
CA ARG A 100 -38.64 -42.81 -18.62
C ARG A 100 -38.59 -41.87 -19.83
N GLU A 101 -39.68 -41.81 -20.60
CA GLU A 101 -39.77 -40.92 -21.77
C GLU A 101 -39.74 -39.45 -21.35
N GLU A 102 -40.41 -39.10 -20.25
CA GLU A 102 -40.38 -37.75 -19.68
C GLU A 102 -38.98 -37.37 -19.16
N ALA A 103 -38.27 -38.33 -18.54
CA ALA A 103 -36.90 -38.12 -18.09
C ALA A 103 -35.93 -37.78 -19.24
N GLU A 104 -36.06 -38.47 -20.39
CA GLU A 104 -35.25 -38.23 -21.59
C GLU A 104 -35.58 -36.87 -22.24
N GLU A 105 -36.85 -36.47 -22.26
CA GLU A 105 -37.28 -35.16 -22.76
C GLU A 105 -36.75 -34.01 -21.86
N LEU A 106 -36.82 -34.17 -20.54
CA LEU A 106 -36.31 -33.19 -19.58
C LEU A 106 -34.79 -33.05 -19.66
N ALA A 107 -34.05 -34.15 -19.86
CA ALA A 107 -32.61 -34.12 -20.06
C ALA A 107 -32.22 -33.35 -21.34
N SER A 108 -32.95 -33.59 -22.43
CA SER A 108 -32.74 -32.90 -23.71
C SER A 108 -33.00 -31.40 -23.59
N LYS A 109 -34.15 -31.00 -22.99
CA LYS A 109 -34.49 -29.59 -22.72
C LYS A 109 -33.51 -28.90 -21.77
N ALA A 110 -32.97 -29.64 -20.79
CA ALA A 110 -31.95 -29.11 -19.89
C ALA A 110 -30.64 -28.85 -20.62
N SER A 111 -30.22 -29.74 -21.52
CA SER A 111 -29.03 -29.56 -22.37
C SER A 111 -29.20 -28.41 -23.37
N GLU A 112 -30.41 -28.22 -23.92
CA GLU A 112 -30.68 -27.09 -24.81
C GLU A 112 -30.61 -25.76 -24.05
N ARG A 113 -31.18 -25.71 -22.83
CA ARG A 113 -31.11 -24.53 -21.96
C ARG A 113 -29.69 -24.25 -21.45
N SER A 114 -28.86 -25.26 -21.23
CA SER A 114 -27.46 -25.04 -20.82
C SER A 114 -26.62 -24.42 -21.94
N ASN A 115 -27.00 -24.65 -23.20
CA ASN A 115 -26.37 -24.04 -24.36
C ASN A 115 -26.82 -22.59 -24.61
N PHE A 116 -27.91 -22.13 -23.97
CA PHE A 116 -28.29 -20.72 -23.98
C PHE A 116 -27.50 -19.95 -22.92
N ALA A 117 -26.30 -19.50 -23.29
CA ALA A 117 -25.63 -18.46 -22.53
C ALA A 117 -26.48 -17.18 -22.64
N ALA A 118 -27.13 -16.78 -21.54
CA ALA A 118 -27.91 -15.54 -21.46
C ALA A 118 -27.12 -14.29 -21.91
N SER A 119 -25.78 -14.38 -21.94
CA SER A 119 -24.86 -13.33 -22.38
C SER A 119 -24.76 -13.15 -23.90
N GLU A 120 -25.08 -14.15 -24.73
CA GLU A 120 -24.98 -14.03 -26.20
C GLU A 120 -26.13 -13.20 -26.80
N ASN A 121 -27.31 -13.24 -26.17
CA ASN A 121 -28.49 -12.49 -26.61
C ASN A 121 -28.50 -11.02 -26.16
N LEU A 122 -27.47 -10.56 -25.45
CA LEU A 122 -27.42 -9.20 -24.91
C LEU A 122 -26.72 -8.23 -25.88
N PRO A 123 -27.30 -7.03 -26.14
CA PRO A 123 -26.65 -6.01 -26.96
C PRO A 123 -25.20 -5.74 -26.55
N SER A 124 -24.31 -5.59 -27.54
CA SER A 124 -22.86 -5.41 -27.34
C SER A 124 -22.52 -4.22 -26.42
N SER A 125 -23.33 -3.16 -26.45
CA SER A 125 -23.22 -1.98 -25.59
C SER A 125 -23.41 -2.31 -24.11
N ILE A 126 -24.35 -3.20 -23.77
CA ILE A 126 -24.62 -3.63 -22.40
C ILE A 126 -23.50 -4.57 -21.94
N ARG A 127 -23.11 -5.56 -22.76
CA ARG A 127 -21.97 -6.46 -22.46
C ARG A 127 -20.70 -5.68 -22.12
N ARG A 128 -20.39 -4.64 -22.91
CA ARG A 128 -19.22 -3.79 -22.68
C ARG A 128 -19.30 -3.03 -21.35
N LYS A 129 -20.48 -2.48 -21.02
CA LYS A 129 -20.71 -1.79 -19.74
C LYS A 129 -20.59 -2.76 -18.56
N THR A 130 -21.19 -3.94 -18.65
CA THR A 130 -21.09 -5.00 -17.64
C THR A 130 -19.64 -5.42 -17.40
N ALA A 131 -18.88 -5.69 -18.45
CA ALA A 131 -17.46 -6.03 -18.35
C ALA A 131 -16.62 -4.88 -17.77
N ALA A 132 -16.94 -3.63 -18.08
CA ALA A 132 -16.29 -2.48 -17.47
C ALA A 132 -16.54 -2.40 -15.95
N SER A 133 -17.79 -2.61 -15.52
CA SER A 133 -18.16 -2.61 -14.11
C SER A 133 -17.48 -3.73 -13.31
N TYR A 134 -17.36 -4.95 -13.86
CA TYR A 134 -16.63 -6.04 -13.21
C TYR A 134 -15.12 -5.75 -13.12
N ARG A 135 -14.51 -5.18 -14.16
CA ARG A 135 -13.12 -4.72 -14.10
C ARG A 135 -12.92 -3.65 -13.03
N GLU A 136 -13.86 -2.72 -12.89
CA GLU A 136 -13.83 -1.72 -11.82
C GLU A 136 -13.94 -2.37 -10.44
N LEU A 137 -14.84 -3.34 -10.26
CA LEU A 137 -15.00 -4.06 -9.00
C LEU A 137 -13.70 -4.77 -8.59
N GLU A 138 -13.05 -5.47 -9.51
CA GLU A 138 -11.78 -6.14 -9.25
C GLU A 138 -10.65 -5.15 -8.96
N ALA A 139 -10.55 -4.05 -9.71
CA ALA A 139 -9.59 -2.99 -9.43
C ALA A 139 -9.81 -2.40 -8.01
N ARG A 140 -11.06 -2.20 -7.60
CA ARG A 140 -11.40 -1.72 -6.25
C ARG A 140 -11.00 -2.72 -5.17
N LYS A 141 -11.28 -4.01 -5.36
CA LYS A 141 -10.83 -5.08 -4.46
C LYS A 141 -9.30 -5.10 -4.33
N GLY A 142 -8.58 -4.93 -5.44
CA GLY A 142 -7.13 -4.73 -5.47
C GLY A 142 -6.69 -3.57 -4.57
N ARG A 143 -7.25 -2.38 -4.79
CA ARG A 143 -6.94 -1.19 -3.98
C ARG A 143 -7.21 -1.39 -2.49
N VAL A 144 -8.31 -2.06 -2.12
CA VAL A 144 -8.59 -2.36 -0.71
C VAL A 144 -7.51 -3.25 -0.10
N ARG A 145 -7.09 -4.31 -0.81
CA ARG A 145 -6.00 -5.18 -0.33
C ARG A 145 -4.70 -4.40 -0.11
N ASP A 146 -4.35 -3.49 -1.02
CA ASP A 146 -3.15 -2.67 -0.90
C ASP A 146 -3.23 -1.70 0.29
N LEU A 147 -4.37 -1.02 0.46
CA LEU A 147 -4.61 -0.10 1.58
C LEU A 147 -4.64 -0.84 2.92
N GLU A 148 -5.22 -2.03 2.97
CA GLU A 148 -5.21 -2.88 4.18
C GLU A 148 -3.79 -3.30 4.54
N LYS A 149 -2.98 -3.71 3.56
CA LYS A 149 -1.56 -4.04 3.78
C LYS A 149 -0.79 -2.84 4.36
N LEU A 150 -0.96 -1.66 3.76
CA LEU A 150 -0.35 -0.41 4.26
C LEU A 150 -0.81 -0.08 5.69
N TYR A 151 -2.12 -0.19 5.96
CA TYR A 151 -2.67 0.02 7.28
C TYR A 151 -2.05 -0.93 8.32
N MET A 152 -1.96 -2.22 8.00
CA MET A 152 -1.35 -3.22 8.89
C MET A 152 0.13 -2.91 9.17
N ASP A 153 0.89 -2.52 8.14
CA ASP A 153 2.30 -2.17 8.28
C ASP A 153 2.47 -0.93 9.18
N MET A 154 1.64 0.11 8.99
CA MET A 154 1.67 1.31 9.84
C MET A 154 1.18 1.03 11.27
N ALA A 155 0.17 0.18 11.45
CA ALA A 155 -0.33 -0.22 12.76
C ALA A 155 0.75 -0.95 13.56
N ILE A 156 1.47 -1.90 12.93
CA ILE A 156 2.60 -2.60 13.55
C ILE A 156 3.69 -1.59 13.93
N GLN A 157 4.06 -0.67 13.04
CA GLN A 157 5.05 0.37 13.35
C GLN A 157 4.64 1.22 14.56
N LYS A 158 3.36 1.60 14.65
CA LYS A 158 2.83 2.34 15.81
C LYS A 158 2.94 1.54 17.10
N GLU A 159 2.59 0.25 17.09
CA GLU A 159 2.76 -0.62 18.27
C GLU A 159 4.24 -0.77 18.66
N LEU A 160 5.15 -0.82 17.68
CA LEU A 160 6.59 -0.86 17.95
C LEU A 160 7.13 0.46 18.53
N GLN A 161 6.47 1.59 18.29
CA GLN A 161 6.86 2.87 18.90
C GLN A 161 6.37 3.01 20.35
N LYS A 162 5.38 2.24 20.78
CA LYS A 162 4.91 2.26 22.18
C LYS A 162 5.96 1.72 23.15
N SER A 163 5.83 2.17 24.40
CA SER A 163 6.61 1.67 25.53
C SER A 163 6.32 0.19 25.81
N GLY A 164 7.33 -0.51 26.31
CA GLY A 164 7.27 -1.94 26.59
C GLY A 164 8.49 -2.68 26.04
N ARG A 165 9.02 -3.62 26.84
CA ARG A 165 10.17 -4.43 26.45
C ARG A 165 9.74 -5.44 25.38
N LYS A 166 10.39 -5.39 24.22
CA LYS A 166 10.07 -6.21 23.04
C LYS A 166 11.35 -6.72 22.40
N ARG A 167 11.27 -7.88 21.75
CA ARG A 167 12.36 -8.46 20.95
C ARG A 167 11.84 -8.97 19.62
N LYS A 168 12.68 -8.90 18.58
CA LYS A 168 12.43 -9.56 17.29
C LYS A 168 12.67 -11.06 17.45
N LEU A 169 11.77 -11.88 16.93
CA LEU A 169 11.91 -13.33 16.90
C LEU A 169 12.83 -13.75 15.75
N ARG A 170 13.58 -14.84 15.97
CA ARG A 170 14.32 -15.54 14.91
C ARG A 170 13.38 -16.46 14.15
N GLU A 171 13.75 -16.84 12.93
CA GLU A 171 12.92 -17.68 12.05
C GLU A 171 12.61 -19.06 12.68
N GLU A 172 13.57 -19.64 13.41
CA GLU A 172 13.43 -20.93 14.12
C GLU A 172 12.39 -20.90 15.26
N GLU A 173 12.12 -19.72 15.84
CA GLU A 173 11.14 -19.57 16.93
C GLU A 173 9.70 -19.38 16.39
N LEU A 174 9.52 -19.31 15.07
CA LEU A 174 8.21 -19.09 14.45
C LEU A 174 7.48 -20.41 14.22
N VAL A 175 6.26 -20.51 14.75
CA VAL A 175 5.36 -21.64 14.48
C VAL A 175 4.96 -21.69 13.00
N ASN A 176 4.79 -20.51 12.38
CA ASN A 176 4.48 -20.38 10.97
C ASN A 176 5.57 -19.53 10.29
N PRO A 177 6.35 -20.10 9.35
CA PRO A 177 7.36 -19.37 8.60
C PRO A 177 6.72 -18.16 7.91
N THR A 178 7.19 -16.96 8.26
CA THR A 178 6.68 -15.71 7.71
C THR A 178 7.85 -14.88 7.19
N THR A 179 7.71 -14.29 6.00
CA THR A 179 8.76 -13.45 5.39
C THR A 179 8.95 -12.11 6.10
N LYS A 180 7.93 -11.64 6.83
CA LYS A 180 7.97 -10.38 7.59
C LYS A 180 8.50 -10.61 9.02
N PRO A 181 9.22 -9.63 9.60
CA PRO A 181 9.73 -9.74 10.96
C PRO A 181 8.60 -9.77 11.98
N VAL A 182 8.68 -10.72 12.93
CA VAL A 182 7.71 -10.87 14.03
C VAL A 182 8.36 -10.41 15.34
N TYR A 183 7.58 -9.76 16.19
CA TYR A 183 8.04 -9.24 17.48
C TYR A 183 7.25 -9.87 18.63
N LYS A 184 7.94 -10.18 19.73
CA LYS A 184 7.36 -10.68 20.97
C LYS A 184 7.57 -9.64 22.08
N TRP A 185 6.48 -9.24 22.72
CA TRP A 185 6.52 -8.41 23.92
C TRP A 185 6.75 -9.27 25.15
N ARG A 186 7.45 -8.72 26.15
CA ARG A 186 7.55 -9.34 27.47
C ARG A 186 6.16 -9.35 28.10
N GLN A 187 5.82 -10.45 28.79
CA GLN A 187 4.57 -10.56 29.52
C GLN A 187 4.63 -9.66 30.75
N GLU A 188 4.23 -8.40 30.57
CA GLU A 188 4.13 -7.39 31.60
C GLU A 188 2.75 -6.74 31.49
N ARG A 189 2.04 -6.64 32.61
CA ARG A 189 0.76 -5.93 32.64
C ARG A 189 1.04 -4.43 32.50
N LYS A 190 0.30 -3.77 31.62
CA LYS A 190 0.27 -2.31 31.56
C LYS A 190 -0.30 -1.81 32.89
N ARG A 191 0.52 -1.05 33.63
CA ARG A 191 0.07 -0.33 34.82
C ARG A 191 -0.84 0.82 34.42
#